data_AF-A0AAD4V570-F1
#
_entry.id   AF-A0AAD4V570-F1
#
_cell.length_a   1.000
_cell.length_b   1.000
_cell.length_c   1.000
_cell.angle_alpha   90.00
_cell.angle_beta   90.00
_cell.angle_gamma   90.00
#
_symmetry.space_group_name_H-M   'P 1'
#
loop_
_entity.id
_entity.type
_entity.pdbx_description
1 polymer ?
#
loop_
_entity_poly.entity_id
_entity_poly.type
_entity_poly.pdbx_seq_one_letter_code
_entity_poly.pdbx_strand_id
1 'polypeptide(L)'
;MVSELVPINLGLRFILVLHNSTTSYNSVPLPIFTRENYDFWNIKMKTYFTSQENSPVQQLRQLKKDQQKDAIALFSSQQALHDTIFPRIMGATTTKKAWNTLKEEFQGNVKVHDVKLHTLRRDFENIKMKDSETTQDYYAKVKEIVNQLRAYGAKY
;
A
#
# COMPACT_ATOMS: atom_id res chain seq x y z
N MET A 1 41.70 -3.71 -4.44
CA MET A 1 40.75 -4.29 -5.41
C MET A 1 39.45 -3.50 -5.29
N VAL A 2 39.34 -2.42 -6.07
CA VAL A 2 38.14 -1.56 -6.11
C VAL A 2 37.84 -1.40 -7.60
N SER A 3 36.73 -1.97 -8.03
CA SER A 3 36.26 -1.97 -9.41
C SER A 3 35.82 -0.55 -9.82
N GLU A 4 36.52 0.01 -10.81
CA GLU A 4 36.19 1.27 -11.47
C GLU A 4 34.83 1.17 -12.17
N LEU A 5 33.90 2.06 -11.81
CA LEU A 5 32.67 2.32 -12.56
C LEU A 5 32.97 3.35 -13.65
N VAL A 6 32.82 2.92 -14.90
CA VAL A 6 32.95 3.74 -16.11
C VAL A 6 31.99 4.95 -16.05
N PRO A 7 32.45 6.20 -16.31
CA PRO A 7 31.57 7.35 -16.35
C PRO A 7 30.70 7.31 -17.62
N ILE A 8 29.39 7.23 -17.43
CA ILE A 8 28.41 7.34 -18.52
C ILE A 8 28.47 8.76 -19.09
N ASN A 9 28.90 8.84 -20.35
CA ASN A 9 29.12 10.06 -21.12
C ASN A 9 27.85 10.94 -21.18
N LEU A 10 27.91 12.17 -20.65
CA LEU A 10 26.79 13.13 -20.64
C LEU A 10 26.20 13.40 -22.04
N GLY A 11 26.97 13.19 -23.10
CA GLY A 11 26.50 13.34 -24.49
C GLY A 11 25.34 12.41 -24.85
N LEU A 12 25.29 11.19 -24.31
CA LEU A 12 24.19 10.24 -24.57
C LEU A 12 22.89 10.63 -23.87
N ARG A 13 22.97 11.37 -22.75
CA ARG A 13 21.78 11.92 -22.07
C ARG A 13 21.18 13.10 -22.83
N PHE A 14 21.99 13.85 -23.59
CA PHE A 14 21.52 14.99 -24.39
C PHE A 14 20.64 14.55 -25.57
N ILE A 15 20.96 13.42 -26.21
CA ILE A 15 20.21 12.91 -27.38
C ILE A 15 18.84 12.36 -27.00
N LEU A 16 18.72 11.72 -25.83
CA LEU A 16 17.44 11.17 -25.35
C LEU A 16 16.41 12.25 -24.97
N VAL A 17 16.86 13.43 -24.54
CA VAL A 17 15.96 14.52 -24.12
C VAL A 17 15.36 15.28 -25.32
N LEU A 18 16.08 15.36 -26.45
CA LEU A 18 15.59 16.11 -27.62
C LEU A 18 14.53 15.37 -28.45
N HIS A 19 14.39 14.05 -28.30
CA HIS A 19 13.46 13.27 -29.12
C HIS A 19 12.05 13.10 -28.52
N ASN A 20 11.77 13.66 -27.33
CA ASN A 20 10.48 13.44 -26.65
C ASN A 20 9.75 14.72 -26.19
N SER A 21 9.82 15.78 -27.00
CA SER A 21 9.13 17.05 -26.74
C SER A 21 7.65 17.02 -27.14
N THR A 22 6.87 16.11 -26.57
CA THR A 22 5.42 16.35 -26.37
C THR A 22 5.01 15.68 -25.06
N THR A 23 4.87 16.46 -23.99
CA THR A 23 3.82 16.31 -22.96
C THR A 23 4.01 17.40 -21.89
N SER A 24 3.18 18.44 -22.03
CA SER A 24 2.28 19.03 -21.01
C SER A 24 2.80 19.60 -19.68
N TYR A 25 2.54 20.91 -19.57
CA TYR A 25 2.07 21.72 -18.41
C TYR A 25 2.95 21.82 -17.15
N ASN A 26 3.38 23.07 -16.89
CA ASN A 26 4.08 23.61 -15.70
C ASN A 26 5.62 23.54 -15.62
N SER A 27 6.35 23.49 -16.73
CA SER A 27 7.82 23.53 -16.67
C SER A 27 8.40 24.94 -16.90
N VAL A 28 9.25 25.37 -15.96
CA VAL A 28 10.14 26.54 -16.14
C VAL A 28 10.96 26.32 -17.42
N PRO A 29 11.04 27.30 -18.34
CA PRO A 29 11.74 27.14 -19.61
C PRO A 29 13.22 26.77 -19.39
N LEU A 30 13.69 25.75 -20.11
CA LEU A 30 15.06 25.27 -20.02
C LEU A 30 16.05 26.37 -20.44
N PRO A 31 17.19 26.52 -19.74
CA PRO A 31 18.20 27.51 -20.11
C PRO A 31 18.81 27.16 -21.48
N ILE A 32 18.97 28.18 -22.33
CA ILE A 32 19.51 28.04 -23.69
C ILE A 32 21.03 28.02 -23.65
N PHE A 33 21.63 27.05 -24.33
CA PHE A 33 23.09 26.95 -24.46
C PHE A 33 23.58 27.81 -25.62
N THR A 34 24.18 28.95 -25.30
CA THR A 34 24.94 29.79 -26.25
C THR A 34 26.40 29.61 -25.85
N ARG A 35 27.22 28.95 -26.70
CA ARG A 35 28.59 28.44 -26.40
C ARG A 35 29.52 29.35 -25.55
N GLU A 36 29.26 30.65 -25.52
CA GLU A 36 29.96 31.68 -24.75
C GLU A 36 29.60 31.74 -23.25
N ASN A 37 28.54 31.07 -22.78
CA ASN A 37 28.05 31.15 -21.39
C ASN A 37 28.02 29.81 -20.64
N TYR A 38 28.87 28.85 -21.03
CA TYR A 38 28.83 27.47 -20.53
C TYR A 38 28.74 27.36 -19.01
N ASP A 39 29.54 28.13 -18.26
CA ASP A 39 29.54 28.07 -16.79
C ASP A 39 28.19 28.48 -16.20
N PHE A 40 27.60 29.54 -16.74
CA PHE A 40 26.30 30.04 -16.31
C PHE A 40 25.16 29.09 -16.69
N TRP A 41 25.22 28.53 -17.90
CA TRP A 41 24.28 27.52 -18.36
C TRP A 41 24.36 26.23 -17.54
N ASN A 42 25.58 25.76 -17.24
CA ASN A 42 25.84 24.57 -16.43
C ASN A 42 25.31 24.73 -15.00
N ILE A 43 25.51 25.89 -14.37
CA ILE A 43 24.93 26.21 -13.06
C ILE A 43 23.40 26.17 -13.13
N LYS A 44 22.78 26.82 -14.12
CA LYS A 44 21.32 26.82 -14.29
C LYS A 44 20.76 25.42 -14.53
N MET A 45 21.43 24.61 -15.33
CA MET A 45 21.03 23.22 -15.60
C MET A 45 21.17 22.33 -14.37
N LYS A 46 22.28 22.44 -13.62
CA LYS A 46 22.44 21.73 -12.35
C LYS A 46 21.31 22.10 -11.38
N THR A 47 21.04 23.38 -11.20
CA THR A 47 19.96 23.87 -10.33
C THR A 47 18.58 23.40 -10.82
N TYR A 48 18.34 23.41 -12.14
CA TYR A 48 17.10 22.90 -12.72
C TYR A 48 16.93 21.42 -12.41
N PHE A 49 17.93 20.57 -12.70
CA PHE A 49 17.85 19.15 -12.40
C PHE A 49 17.69 18.89 -10.90
N THR A 50 18.41 19.59 -10.03
CA THR A 50 18.26 19.48 -8.57
C THR A 50 16.88 19.94 -8.09
N SER A 51 16.27 20.95 -8.73
CA SER A 51 14.90 21.40 -8.43
C SER A 51 13.83 20.41 -8.91
N GLN A 52 14.12 19.66 -9.97
CA GLN A 52 13.27 18.61 -10.53
C GLN A 52 13.51 17.24 -9.90
N GLU A 53 14.53 17.11 -9.03
CA GLU A 53 15.07 15.82 -8.65
C GLU A 53 14.15 15.05 -7.68
N ASN A 54 13.31 14.23 -8.29
CA ASN A 54 13.14 12.83 -7.89
C ASN A 54 14.44 12.04 -8.15
N SER A 55 15.57 12.49 -7.59
CA SER A 55 16.89 11.85 -7.80
C SER A 55 16.86 10.37 -7.40
N PRO A 56 17.52 9.46 -8.13
CA PRO A 56 17.66 8.06 -7.71
C PRO A 56 18.18 7.92 -6.27
N VAL A 57 19.06 8.83 -5.84
CA VAL A 57 19.57 8.89 -4.46
C VAL A 57 18.47 9.22 -3.45
N GLN A 58 17.55 10.12 -3.80
CA GLN A 58 16.44 10.54 -2.97
C GLN A 58 15.35 9.46 -2.88
N GLN A 59 15.10 8.75 -3.99
CA GLN A 59 14.25 7.54 -4.01
C GLN A 59 14.83 6.43 -3.11
N LEU A 60 16.14 6.17 -3.18
CA LEU A 60 16.79 5.18 -2.31
C LEU A 60 16.72 5.57 -0.83
N ARG A 61 16.89 6.86 -0.49
CA ARG A 61 16.70 7.34 0.89
C ARG A 61 15.26 7.14 1.35
N GLN A 62 14.29 7.41 0.49
CA GLN A 62 12.87 7.23 0.80
C GLN A 62 12.53 5.75 1.01
N LEU A 63 12.99 4.85 0.12
CA LEU A 63 12.81 3.40 0.26
C LEU A 63 13.39 2.89 1.58
N LYS A 64 14.58 3.34 1.98
CA LYS A 64 15.17 2.97 3.28
C LYS A 64 14.33 3.46 4.45
N LYS A 65 13.80 4.69 4.38
CA LYS A 65 12.89 5.21 5.41
C LYS A 65 11.60 4.40 5.50
N ASP A 66 11.04 4.00 4.37
CA ASP A 66 9.81 3.21 4.32
C ASP A 66 10.04 1.79 4.85
N GLN A 67 11.18 1.17 4.52
CA GLN A 67 11.61 -0.09 5.12
C GLN A 67 11.79 0.00 6.64
N GLN A 68 12.39 1.09 7.12
CA GLN A 68 12.54 1.33 8.57
C GLN A 68 11.18 1.45 9.25
N LYS A 69 10.25 2.22 8.66
CA LYS A 69 8.89 2.36 9.19
C LYS A 69 8.15 1.03 9.19
N ASP A 70 8.26 0.25 8.12
CA ASP A 70 7.65 -1.08 8.04
C ASP A 70 8.24 -2.03 9.10
N ALA A 71 9.56 -2.02 9.32
CA ALA A 71 10.19 -2.83 10.36
C ALA A 71 9.68 -2.44 11.77
N ILE A 72 9.53 -1.14 12.05
CA ILE A 72 8.97 -0.65 13.31
C ILE A 72 7.51 -1.10 13.46
N ALA A 73 6.70 -0.97 12.41
CA ALA A 73 5.30 -1.38 12.44
C ALA A 73 5.13 -2.90 12.62
N LEU A 74 5.99 -3.69 11.98
CA LEU A 74 6.02 -5.14 12.13
C LEU A 74 6.38 -5.53 13.57
N PHE A 75 7.44 -4.94 14.13
CA PHE A 75 7.83 -5.17 15.52
C PHE A 75 6.72 -4.82 16.50
N SER A 76 6.09 -3.64 16.34
CA SER A 76 4.95 -3.24 17.16
C SER A 76 3.77 -4.20 17.04
N SER A 77 3.50 -4.70 15.83
CA SER A 77 2.44 -5.70 15.59
C SER A 77 2.78 -7.01 16.31
N GLN A 78 4.02 -7.47 16.24
CA GLN A 78 4.48 -8.69 16.90
C GLN A 78 4.37 -8.60 18.43
N GLN A 79 4.73 -7.46 19.03
CA GLN A 79 4.60 -7.25 20.48
C GLN A 79 3.15 -7.20 20.96
N ALA A 80 2.20 -6.83 20.09
CA ALA A 80 0.78 -6.79 20.43
C ALA A 80 0.12 -8.18 20.42
N LEU A 81 0.83 -9.23 19.97
CA LEU A 81 0.30 -10.58 19.92
C LEU A 81 0.66 -11.38 21.16
N HIS A 82 -0.28 -12.22 21.59
CA HIS A 82 0.00 -13.24 22.59
C HIS A 82 0.95 -14.31 22.02
N ASP A 83 1.73 -14.95 22.88
CA ASP A 83 2.72 -15.99 22.51
C ASP A 83 2.11 -17.18 21.75
N THR A 84 0.82 -17.42 21.94
CA THR A 84 0.09 -18.48 21.22
C THR A 84 -0.26 -18.10 19.78
N ILE A 85 -0.31 -16.80 19.45
CA ILE A 85 -0.68 -16.28 18.13
C ILE A 85 0.58 -15.91 17.33
N PHE A 86 1.62 -15.43 17.99
CA PHE A 86 2.88 -15.02 17.35
C PHE A 86 3.45 -16.03 16.35
N PRO A 87 3.46 -17.37 16.60
CA PRO A 87 3.97 -18.35 15.64
C PRO A 87 3.30 -18.30 14.27
N ARG A 88 2.06 -17.79 14.16
CA ARG A 88 1.35 -17.64 12.89
C ARG A 88 2.00 -16.62 11.95
N ILE A 89 2.65 -15.59 12.49
CA ILE A 89 3.28 -14.52 11.69
C ILE A 89 4.81 -14.54 11.74
N MET A 90 5.43 -15.55 12.37
CA MET A 90 6.89 -15.60 12.55
C MET A 90 7.67 -15.52 11.23
N GLY A 91 7.11 -16.06 10.13
CA GLY A 91 7.70 -15.99 8.78
C GLY A 91 7.33 -14.73 7.97
N ALA A 92 6.67 -13.74 8.57
CA ALA A 92 6.33 -12.50 7.90
C ALA A 92 7.50 -11.50 7.95
N THR A 93 7.94 -11.04 6.78
CA THR A 93 9.05 -10.08 6.63
C THR A 93 8.60 -8.63 6.47
N THR A 94 7.30 -8.41 6.32
CA THR A 94 6.69 -7.08 6.20
C THR A 94 5.41 -7.01 7.04
N THR A 95 5.04 -5.82 7.50
CA THR A 95 3.81 -5.60 8.28
C THR A 95 2.60 -6.06 7.51
N LYS A 96 2.57 -5.78 6.20
CA LYS A 96 1.48 -6.18 5.31
C LYS A 96 1.31 -7.70 5.24
N LYS A 97 2.41 -8.45 5.16
CA LYS A 97 2.35 -9.92 5.14
C LYS A 97 1.83 -10.46 6.46
N ALA A 98 2.33 -9.95 7.60
CA ALA A 98 1.83 -10.33 8.92
C ALA A 98 0.32 -10.06 9.08
N TRP A 99 -0.13 -8.86 8.69
CA TRP A 99 -1.54 -8.47 8.72
C TRP A 99 -2.41 -9.39 7.88
N ASN A 100 -1.99 -9.69 6.64
CA ASN A 100 -2.75 -10.56 5.76
C ASN A 100 -2.84 -11.99 6.30
N THR A 101 -1.75 -12.53 6.87
CA THR A 101 -1.76 -13.85 7.49
C THR A 101 -2.72 -13.91 8.68
N LEU A 102 -2.72 -12.91 9.56
CA LEU A 102 -3.68 -12.82 10.66
C LEU A 102 -5.12 -12.71 10.14
N LYS A 103 -5.33 -11.90 9.11
CA LYS A 103 -6.63 -11.75 8.48
C LYS A 103 -7.13 -13.08 7.91
N GLU A 104 -6.29 -13.80 7.18
CA GLU A 104 -6.64 -15.10 6.60
C GLU A 104 -6.94 -16.16 7.67
N GLU A 105 -6.14 -16.21 8.75
CA GLU A 105 -6.33 -17.15 9.85
C GLU A 105 -7.64 -16.91 10.61
N PHE A 106 -7.94 -15.65 10.95
CA PHE A 106 -9.05 -15.32 11.86
C PHE A 106 -10.34 -14.89 11.16
N GLN A 107 -10.27 -14.35 9.95
CA GLN A 107 -11.44 -13.93 9.17
C GLN A 107 -11.70 -14.86 7.97
N GLY A 108 -10.82 -15.83 7.72
CA GLY A 108 -10.83 -16.64 6.51
C GLY A 108 -10.36 -15.86 5.28
N ASN A 109 -10.31 -16.52 4.12
CA ASN A 109 -10.14 -15.80 2.87
C ASN A 109 -11.43 -15.03 2.52
N VAL A 110 -11.33 -14.04 1.62
CA VAL A 110 -12.46 -13.21 1.16
C VAL A 110 -13.68 -14.05 0.75
N LYS A 111 -13.48 -15.24 0.17
CA LYS A 111 -14.58 -16.14 -0.24
C LYS A 111 -15.32 -16.74 0.95
N VAL A 112 -14.63 -17.12 2.04
CA VAL A 112 -15.29 -17.65 3.25
C VAL A 112 -16.15 -16.56 3.89
N HIS A 113 -15.62 -15.34 3.94
CA HIS A 113 -16.36 -14.17 4.40
C HIS A 113 -17.62 -13.93 3.55
N ASP A 114 -17.49 -13.92 2.22
CA ASP A 114 -18.60 -13.70 1.29
C ASP A 114 -19.66 -14.80 1.34
N VAL A 115 -19.24 -16.07 1.44
CA VAL A 115 -20.15 -17.22 1.61
C VAL A 115 -20.92 -17.08 2.92
N LYS A 116 -20.24 -16.75 4.03
CA LYS A 116 -20.89 -16.57 5.33
C LYS A 116 -21.90 -15.41 5.30
N LEU A 117 -21.52 -14.28 4.70
CA LEU A 117 -22.41 -13.13 4.51
C LEU A 117 -23.64 -13.49 3.68
N HIS A 118 -23.46 -14.24 2.59
CA HIS A 118 -24.58 -14.71 1.76
C HIS A 118 -25.51 -15.66 2.54
N THR A 119 -24.96 -16.61 3.29
CA THR A 119 -25.75 -17.51 4.16
C THR A 119 -26.55 -16.70 5.18
N LEU A 120 -25.95 -15.73 5.85
CA LEU A 120 -26.64 -14.90 6.84
C LEU A 120 -27.78 -14.06 6.23
N ARG A 121 -27.60 -13.53 5.02
CA ARG A 121 -28.68 -12.83 4.30
C ARG A 121 -29.84 -13.77 4.00
N ARG A 122 -29.54 -14.97 3.52
CA ARG A 122 -30.54 -16.00 3.27
C ARG A 122 -31.25 -16.42 4.56
N ASP A 123 -30.54 -16.59 5.66
CA ASP A 123 -31.13 -16.94 6.95
C ASP A 123 -32.04 -15.83 7.47
N PHE A 124 -31.64 -14.56 7.29
CA PHE A 124 -32.46 -13.40 7.62
C PHE A 124 -33.72 -13.30 6.76
N GLU A 125 -33.62 -13.49 5.44
CA GLU A 125 -34.77 -13.48 4.52
C GLU A 125 -35.77 -14.61 4.82
N ASN A 126 -35.27 -15.76 5.27
CA ASN A 126 -36.08 -16.93 5.57
C ASN A 126 -36.47 -17.03 7.05
N ILE A 127 -36.09 -16.07 7.89
CA ILE A 127 -36.41 -16.12 9.32
C ILE A 127 -37.92 -15.99 9.51
N LYS A 128 -38.50 -16.92 10.26
CA LYS A 128 -39.93 -16.93 10.59
C LYS A 128 -40.12 -17.35 12.03
N MET A 129 -41.19 -16.85 12.62
CA MET A 129 -41.59 -17.26 13.96
C MET A 129 -42.22 -18.67 13.89
N LYS A 130 -41.82 -19.58 14.78
CA LYS A 130 -42.42 -20.92 14.94
C LYS A 130 -43.55 -20.86 15.96
N ASP A 131 -44.54 -21.73 15.82
CA ASP A 131 -45.68 -21.80 16.76
C ASP A 131 -45.26 -22.18 18.19
N SER A 132 -44.11 -22.84 18.34
CA SER A 132 -43.56 -23.29 19.62
C SER A 132 -42.60 -22.29 20.28
N GLU A 133 -42.24 -21.18 19.63
CA GLU A 133 -41.27 -20.21 20.17
C GLU A 133 -41.96 -18.96 20.72
N THR A 134 -41.39 -18.33 21.74
CA THR A 134 -41.94 -17.09 22.29
C THR A 134 -41.52 -15.88 21.44
N THR A 135 -42.24 -14.76 21.57
CA THR A 135 -41.86 -13.49 20.91
C THR A 135 -40.46 -13.05 21.30
N GLN A 136 -40.04 -13.31 22.54
CA GLN A 136 -38.71 -12.95 23.04
C GLN A 136 -37.62 -13.82 22.41
N ASP A 137 -37.86 -15.12 22.25
CA ASP A 137 -36.94 -16.03 21.56
C ASP A 137 -36.78 -15.63 20.09
N TYR A 138 -37.89 -15.31 19.43
CA TYR A 138 -37.88 -14.84 18.04
C TYR A 138 -37.09 -13.53 17.90
N TYR A 139 -37.34 -12.55 18.78
CA TYR A 139 -36.60 -11.29 18.79
C TYR A 139 -35.10 -11.51 19.01
N ALA A 140 -34.72 -12.38 19.94
CA ALA A 140 -33.32 -12.72 20.19
C ALA A 140 -32.66 -13.32 18.94
N LYS A 141 -33.36 -14.23 18.25
CA LYS A 141 -32.90 -14.85 16.99
C LYS A 141 -32.69 -13.82 15.88
N VAL A 142 -33.65 -12.91 15.68
CA VAL A 142 -33.52 -11.81 14.69
C VAL A 142 -32.34 -10.91 15.04
N LYS A 143 -32.22 -10.51 16.31
CA LYS A 143 -31.13 -9.65 16.79
C LYS A 143 -29.77 -10.29 16.58
N GLU A 144 -29.63 -11.58 16.83
CA GLU A 144 -28.40 -12.33 16.62
C GLU A 144 -27.98 -12.31 15.14
N ILE A 145 -28.90 -12.63 14.22
CA ILE A 145 -28.61 -12.61 12.78
C ILE A 145 -28.21 -11.21 12.32
N VAL A 146 -28.90 -10.16 12.77
CA VAL A 146 -28.58 -8.75 12.43
C VAL A 146 -27.20 -8.36 12.95
N ASN A 147 -26.84 -8.76 14.17
CA ASN A 147 -25.52 -8.49 14.73
C ASN A 147 -24.42 -9.18 13.92
N GLN A 148 -24.63 -10.44 13.54
CA GLN A 148 -23.69 -11.17 12.69
C GLN A 148 -23.57 -10.52 11.30
N LEU A 149 -24.67 -10.15 10.67
CA LEU A 149 -24.65 -9.44 9.38
C LEU A 149 -23.82 -8.14 9.46
N ARG A 150 -24.00 -7.35 10.53
CA ARG A 150 -23.22 -6.13 10.75
C ARG A 150 -21.74 -6.43 10.97
N ALA A 151 -21.40 -7.47 11.72
CA ALA A 151 -20.02 -7.87 11.97
C ALA A 151 -19.28 -8.28 10.68
N TYR A 152 -19.99 -8.89 9.74
CA TYR A 152 -19.48 -9.25 8.40
C TYR A 152 -19.65 -8.12 7.36
N GLY A 153 -19.90 -6.89 7.79
CA GLY A 153 -19.87 -5.71 6.93
C GLY A 153 -21.08 -5.55 5.99
N ALA A 154 -22.22 -6.18 6.29
CA ALA A 154 -23.46 -5.90 5.58
C ALA A 154 -23.82 -4.41 5.71
N LYS A 155 -24.01 -3.75 4.57
CA LYS A 155 -24.52 -2.37 4.49
C LYS A 155 -26.04 -2.44 4.28
N TYR A 156 -26.78 -1.81 5.17
CA TYR A 156 -28.23 -1.64 5.11
C TYR A 156 -28.55 -0.14 5.16
#